data_AF-A0A7X2N3C7-F1
#
_entry.id   AF-A0A7X2N3C7-F1
#
_cell.length_a   1.000
_cell.length_b   1.000
_cell.length_c   1.000
_cell.angle_alpha   90.00
_cell.angle_beta   90.00
_cell.angle_gamma   90.00
#
_symmetry.space_group_name_H-M   'P 1'
#
loop_
_entity.id
_entity.type
_entity.pdbx_description
1 polymer ?
#
loop_
_entity_poly.entity_id
_entity_poly.type
_entity_poly.pdbx_seq_one_letter_code
_entity_poly.pdbx_strand_id
1 'polypeptide(L)'
;MGTGNGLETICGIEYPNDETMISTTLDTYIDSQPFSIYYMTVSGHSGYYPNTAFVSEHLDKVLEVTRNKYQGVTNYYLCYQMELEEGVYGNTVNYVEDLYGHTIMTQPDQDHNSLIIWSGCLEKGKQYEDLQCEIDTPVYSLDDLPTLSNLFGFKYDSRLLVGRDVFSNQTPFVVWNNYSWLSEKGYYSNSTGEFFANEGIEVDDEYISKMCQLAQNKVNFSKQIVETNYYGYLFGEDDVIDSTSLWEEKYNSAKKKKAK
;
A
#
# COMPACT_ATOMS: atom_id res chain seq x y z
N MET A 1 -19.16 0.50 1.45
CA MET A 1 -18.16 1.42 2.01
C MET A 1 -18.46 2.80 1.46
N GLY A 2 -18.80 3.77 2.33
CA GLY A 2 -19.37 5.07 1.95
C GLY A 2 -20.63 5.45 2.75
N THR A 3 -21.22 4.49 3.47
CA THR A 3 -22.36 4.70 4.36
C THR A 3 -21.95 4.50 5.82
N GLY A 4 -22.26 5.46 6.67
CA GLY A 4 -22.03 5.39 8.12
C GLY A 4 -20.71 6.01 8.60
N ASN A 5 -19.91 6.57 7.70
CA ASN A 5 -18.72 7.36 8.02
C ASN A 5 -18.98 8.89 7.96
N GLY A 6 -20.22 9.31 7.69
CA GLY A 6 -20.63 10.71 7.59
C GLY A 6 -20.45 11.31 6.20
N LEU A 7 -19.69 10.64 5.30
CA LEU A 7 -19.51 11.09 3.92
C LEU A 7 -20.84 11.09 3.16
N GLU A 8 -21.80 10.26 3.57
CA GLU A 8 -23.14 10.22 2.97
C GLU A 8 -23.94 11.52 3.10
N THR A 9 -23.60 12.36 4.10
CA THR A 9 -24.23 13.68 4.27
C THR A 9 -23.67 14.75 3.34
N ILE A 10 -22.50 14.48 2.76
CA ILE A 10 -21.77 15.39 1.87
C ILE A 10 -21.97 14.93 0.42
N CYS A 11 -21.76 13.65 0.13
CA CYS A 11 -21.78 13.09 -1.22
C CYS A 11 -23.10 12.42 -1.63
N GLY A 12 -24.05 12.21 -0.70
CA GLY A 12 -25.30 11.49 -0.94
C GLY A 12 -25.26 9.99 -0.58
N ILE A 13 -26.37 9.28 -0.81
CA ILE A 13 -26.57 7.87 -0.40
C ILE A 13 -25.96 6.86 -1.40
N GLU A 14 -25.58 7.30 -2.60
CA GLU A 14 -24.95 6.45 -3.63
C GLU A 14 -23.43 6.59 -3.60
N TYR A 15 -22.72 5.55 -4.06
CA TYR A 15 -21.25 5.53 -4.12
C TYR A 15 -20.73 6.65 -5.02
N PRO A 16 -20.14 7.74 -4.48
CA PRO A 16 -19.64 8.81 -5.32
C PRO A 16 -18.43 8.31 -6.12
N ASN A 17 -18.34 8.71 -7.39
CA ASN A 17 -17.10 8.54 -8.14
C ASN A 17 -15.97 9.39 -7.54
N ASP A 18 -14.72 9.12 -7.92
CA ASP A 18 -13.55 9.76 -7.31
C ASP A 18 -13.58 11.29 -7.43
N GLU A 19 -14.00 11.81 -8.58
CA GLU A 19 -14.17 13.25 -8.82
C GLU A 19 -15.18 13.88 -7.85
N THR A 20 -16.35 13.26 -7.70
CA THR A 20 -17.42 13.75 -6.80
C THR A 20 -16.96 13.69 -5.36
N MET A 21 -16.28 12.60 -4.96
CA MET A 21 -15.73 12.47 -3.61
C MET A 21 -14.76 13.61 -3.28
N ILE A 22 -13.79 13.88 -4.15
CA ILE A 22 -12.76 14.90 -3.91
C ILE A 22 -13.35 16.31 -3.99
N SER A 23 -14.07 16.63 -5.07
CA SER A 23 -14.61 17.98 -5.28
C SER A 23 -15.61 18.41 -4.20
N THR A 24 -16.39 17.48 -3.66
CA THR A 24 -17.40 17.79 -2.63
C THR A 24 -16.79 17.90 -1.23
N THR A 25 -15.66 17.23 -0.97
CA THR A 25 -15.03 17.22 0.37
C THR A 25 -13.90 18.24 0.51
N LEU A 26 -13.27 18.68 -0.58
CA LEU A 26 -12.13 19.61 -0.56
C LEU A 26 -12.41 20.89 0.26
N ASP A 27 -13.54 21.55 0.00
CA ASP A 27 -13.92 22.81 0.66
C ASP A 27 -14.17 22.64 2.18
N THR A 28 -14.34 21.40 2.66
CA THR A 28 -14.60 21.15 4.08
C THR A 28 -13.36 21.31 4.96
N TYR A 29 -12.16 21.24 4.37
CA TYR A 29 -10.90 21.27 5.12
C TYR A 29 -9.84 22.21 4.53
N ILE A 30 -9.94 22.64 3.27
CA ILE A 30 -8.84 23.33 2.57
C ILE A 30 -8.35 24.61 3.28
N ASP A 31 -9.25 25.34 3.93
CA ASP A 31 -8.94 26.57 4.69
C ASP A 31 -8.66 26.31 6.19
N SER A 32 -8.73 25.06 6.64
CA SER A 32 -8.57 24.66 8.05
C SER A 32 -7.19 24.05 8.31
N GLN A 33 -6.14 24.85 8.12
CA GLN A 33 -4.76 24.42 8.34
C GLN A 33 -4.40 24.34 9.84
N PRO A 34 -3.63 23.33 10.29
CA PRO A 34 -3.13 22.19 9.53
C PRO A 34 -4.17 21.07 9.41
N PHE A 35 -4.12 20.32 8.31
CA PHE A 35 -4.91 19.09 8.13
C PHE A 35 -4.06 17.95 7.57
N SER A 36 -4.53 16.71 7.79
CA SER A 36 -4.03 15.50 7.16
C SER A 36 -5.22 14.74 6.59
N ILE A 37 -5.27 14.58 5.28
CA ILE A 37 -6.37 13.94 4.56
C ILE A 37 -5.83 12.76 3.75
N TYR A 38 -6.54 11.64 3.82
CA TYR A 38 -6.26 10.44 3.03
C TYR A 38 -7.49 10.12 2.17
N TYR A 39 -7.32 10.20 0.85
CA TYR A 39 -8.33 9.77 -0.11
C TYR A 39 -8.09 8.32 -0.50
N MET A 40 -9.08 7.48 -0.26
CA MET A 40 -9.13 6.12 -0.79
C MET A 40 -10.10 6.13 -1.97
N THR A 41 -9.57 6.02 -3.19
CA THR A 41 -10.38 6.02 -4.41
C THR A 41 -11.30 4.80 -4.48
N VAL A 42 -12.46 4.99 -5.09
CA VAL A 42 -13.54 4.01 -5.21
C VAL A 42 -13.83 3.69 -6.68
N SER A 43 -13.48 4.54 -7.64
CA SER A 43 -13.74 4.25 -9.06
C SER A 43 -12.95 3.03 -9.58
N GLY A 44 -11.86 2.64 -8.90
CA GLY A 44 -11.18 1.34 -9.10
C GLY A 44 -11.78 0.16 -8.31
N HIS A 45 -12.90 0.35 -7.59
CA HIS A 45 -13.37 -0.55 -6.53
C HIS A 45 -14.84 -1.01 -6.69
N SER A 46 -15.06 -2.29 -7.02
CA SER A 46 -16.23 -3.21 -6.83
C SER A 46 -17.64 -2.75 -7.29
N GLY A 47 -18.41 -3.52 -8.09
CA GLY A 47 -18.65 -4.97 -8.00
C GLY A 47 -18.22 -5.82 -9.20
N TYR A 48 -17.43 -6.85 -8.90
CA TYR A 48 -16.92 -7.83 -9.87
C TYR A 48 -17.61 -9.16 -9.62
N TYR A 49 -18.58 -9.50 -10.47
CA TYR A 49 -19.45 -10.64 -10.24
C TYR A 49 -19.00 -11.86 -11.04
N PRO A 50 -19.02 -13.06 -10.43
CA PRO A 50 -18.89 -14.29 -11.19
C PRO A 50 -20.05 -14.41 -12.19
N ASN A 51 -19.84 -15.15 -13.29
CA ASN A 51 -20.83 -15.40 -14.34
C ASN A 51 -21.28 -14.16 -15.13
N THR A 52 -20.38 -13.20 -15.30
CA THR A 52 -20.54 -12.09 -16.25
C THR A 52 -19.80 -12.42 -17.54
N ALA A 53 -20.21 -11.83 -18.66
CA ALA A 53 -19.53 -12.06 -19.95
C ALA A 53 -18.03 -11.76 -19.85
N PHE A 54 -17.68 -10.66 -19.16
CA PHE A 54 -16.30 -10.23 -18.90
C PHE A 54 -15.48 -11.30 -18.18
N VAL A 55 -16.02 -11.90 -17.12
CA VAL A 55 -15.33 -12.97 -16.38
C VAL A 55 -15.27 -14.25 -17.18
N SER A 56 -16.37 -14.67 -17.81
CA SER A 56 -16.40 -15.91 -18.58
C SER A 56 -15.43 -15.90 -19.78
N GLU A 57 -15.18 -14.75 -20.37
CA GLU A 57 -14.29 -14.58 -21.50
C GLU A 57 -12.80 -14.49 -21.09
N HIS A 58 -12.51 -13.85 -19.96
CA HIS A 58 -11.12 -13.53 -19.58
C HIS A 58 -10.54 -14.41 -18.47
N LEU A 59 -11.35 -15.19 -17.75
CA LEU A 59 -10.92 -15.89 -16.54
C LEU A 59 -9.79 -16.89 -16.80
N ASP A 60 -9.86 -17.70 -17.86
CA ASP A 60 -8.81 -18.68 -18.16
C ASP A 60 -7.45 -17.99 -18.38
N LYS A 61 -7.45 -16.85 -19.07
CA LYS A 61 -6.25 -16.03 -19.31
C LYS A 61 -5.74 -15.35 -18.05
N VAL A 62 -6.63 -14.83 -17.20
CA VAL A 62 -6.26 -14.31 -15.88
C VAL A 62 -5.62 -15.41 -15.03
N LEU A 63 -6.19 -16.61 -15.00
CA LEU A 63 -5.66 -17.74 -14.23
C LEU A 63 -4.30 -18.21 -14.74
N GLU A 64 -4.09 -18.18 -16.06
CA GLU A 64 -2.80 -18.48 -16.69
C GLU A 64 -1.72 -17.46 -16.29
N VAL A 65 -1.97 -16.17 -16.51
CA VAL A 65 -1.01 -15.08 -16.23
C VAL A 65 -0.70 -14.98 -14.74
N THR A 66 -1.74 -15.08 -13.90
CA THR A 66 -1.57 -15.04 -12.44
C THR A 66 -1.04 -16.37 -11.87
N ARG A 67 -0.87 -17.41 -12.69
CA ARG A 67 -0.46 -18.76 -12.28
C ARG A 67 -1.34 -19.30 -11.15
N ASN A 68 -2.65 -19.07 -11.24
CA ASN A 68 -3.65 -19.41 -10.22
C ASN A 68 -3.35 -18.86 -8.80
N LYS A 69 -2.55 -17.80 -8.67
CA LYS A 69 -2.16 -17.22 -7.37
C LYS A 69 -3.36 -16.63 -6.61
N TYR A 70 -4.32 -16.05 -7.33
CA TYR A 70 -5.46 -15.37 -6.73
C TYR A 70 -6.75 -16.19 -6.84
N GLN A 71 -7.74 -15.85 -6.02
CA GLN A 71 -9.04 -16.52 -5.97
C GLN A 71 -10.20 -15.51 -5.91
N GLY A 72 -11.38 -15.94 -6.36
CA GLY A 72 -12.63 -15.21 -6.19
C GLY A 72 -12.60 -13.81 -6.81
N VAL A 73 -13.00 -12.80 -6.03
CA VAL A 73 -13.23 -11.42 -6.47
C VAL A 73 -11.99 -10.78 -7.09
N THR A 74 -10.79 -11.17 -6.68
CA THR A 74 -9.53 -10.65 -7.26
C THR A 74 -9.35 -11.07 -8.71
N ASN A 75 -9.68 -12.33 -9.06
CA ASN A 75 -9.65 -12.75 -10.46
C ASN A 75 -10.71 -12.01 -11.28
N TYR A 76 -11.88 -11.77 -10.70
CA TYR A 76 -12.97 -11.06 -11.38
C TYR A 76 -12.61 -9.59 -11.61
N TYR A 77 -11.94 -8.93 -10.66
CA TYR A 77 -11.39 -7.59 -10.84
C TYR A 77 -10.49 -7.53 -12.06
N LEU A 78 -9.52 -8.45 -12.17
CA LEU A 78 -8.60 -8.50 -13.30
C LEU A 78 -9.32 -8.75 -14.63
N CYS A 79 -10.33 -9.63 -14.67
CA CYS A 79 -11.19 -9.82 -15.85
C CYS A 79 -11.91 -8.54 -16.27
N TYR A 80 -12.38 -7.73 -15.30
CA TYR A 80 -13.05 -6.46 -15.59
C TYR A 80 -12.08 -5.37 -16.05
N GLN A 81 -10.87 -5.32 -15.50
CA GLN A 81 -9.84 -4.41 -15.99
C GLN A 81 -9.45 -4.78 -17.44
N MET A 82 -9.37 -6.08 -17.76
CA MET A 82 -9.09 -6.52 -19.12
C MET A 82 -10.13 -6.05 -20.14
N GLU A 83 -11.42 -6.04 -19.80
CA GLU A 83 -12.46 -5.54 -20.73
C GLU A 83 -12.34 -4.03 -20.97
N LEU A 84 -12.11 -3.25 -19.91
CA LEU A 84 -11.89 -1.81 -20.03
C LEU A 84 -10.70 -1.52 -20.96
N GLU A 85 -9.62 -2.27 -20.80
CA GLU A 85 -8.39 -2.11 -21.59
C GLU A 85 -8.55 -2.59 -23.04
N GLU A 86 -9.29 -3.67 -23.31
CA GLU A 86 -9.63 -4.09 -24.68
C GLU A 86 -10.44 -3.02 -25.42
N GLY A 87 -11.38 -2.38 -24.72
CA GLY A 87 -12.18 -1.29 -25.26
C GLY A 87 -11.38 0.00 -25.55
N VAL A 88 -10.23 0.19 -24.90
CA VAL A 88 -9.42 1.42 -25.00
C VAL A 88 -8.18 1.24 -25.89
N TYR A 89 -7.49 0.09 -25.81
CA TYR A 89 -6.16 -0.09 -26.41
C TYR A 89 -6.05 -1.24 -27.44
N GLY A 90 -7.03 -2.15 -27.52
CA GLY A 90 -7.15 -3.12 -28.63
C GLY A 90 -6.04 -4.18 -28.78
N ASN A 91 -5.30 -4.51 -27.72
CA ASN A 91 -4.19 -5.48 -27.76
C ASN A 91 -4.63 -6.93 -27.48
N THR A 92 -3.86 -7.94 -27.92
CA THR A 92 -4.34 -9.33 -28.09
C THR A 92 -3.67 -10.44 -27.26
N VAL A 93 -2.61 -10.21 -26.47
CA VAL A 93 -1.84 -11.38 -25.96
C VAL A 93 -1.39 -11.39 -24.49
N ASN A 94 -1.00 -10.29 -23.84
CA ASN A 94 -0.66 -10.33 -22.40
C ASN A 94 -0.89 -8.98 -21.67
N TYR A 95 -2.13 -8.75 -21.20
CA TYR A 95 -2.62 -7.43 -20.76
C TYR A 95 -1.99 -6.90 -19.46
N VAL A 96 -1.66 -7.77 -18.52
CA VAL A 96 -1.02 -7.33 -17.27
C VAL A 96 0.40 -6.88 -17.58
N GLU A 97 1.15 -7.65 -18.35
CA GLU A 97 2.50 -7.26 -18.78
C GLU A 97 2.51 -6.03 -19.70
N ASP A 98 1.46 -5.83 -20.51
CA ASP A 98 1.26 -4.62 -21.32
C ASP A 98 1.01 -3.38 -20.43
N LEU A 99 0.13 -3.52 -19.41
CA LEU A 99 -0.12 -2.47 -18.42
C LEU A 99 1.14 -2.09 -17.63
N TYR A 100 1.91 -3.09 -17.20
CA TYR A 100 3.17 -2.88 -16.47
C TYR A 100 4.36 -2.58 -17.40
N GLY A 101 4.18 -2.69 -18.73
CA GLY A 101 5.23 -2.48 -19.74
C GLY A 101 6.38 -3.51 -19.72
N HIS A 102 6.25 -4.63 -18.99
CA HIS A 102 7.28 -5.66 -18.87
C HIS A 102 6.71 -7.03 -18.48
N THR A 103 7.48 -8.10 -18.74
CA THR A 103 7.09 -9.46 -18.39
C THR A 103 7.15 -9.72 -16.90
N ILE A 104 6.10 -10.30 -16.34
CA ILE A 104 5.97 -10.56 -14.91
C ILE A 104 6.45 -11.97 -14.61
N MET A 105 7.62 -12.07 -13.96
CA MET A 105 8.27 -13.37 -13.73
C MET A 105 8.26 -13.76 -12.25
N THR A 106 8.34 -12.78 -11.37
CA THR A 106 8.57 -12.92 -9.94
C THR A 106 7.51 -12.21 -9.11
N GLN A 107 7.49 -12.49 -7.81
CA GLN A 107 6.59 -11.81 -6.87
C GLN A 107 6.85 -10.29 -6.78
N PRO A 108 8.11 -9.80 -6.78
CA PRO A 108 8.41 -8.38 -6.93
C PRO A 108 7.75 -7.72 -8.13
N ASP A 109 7.84 -8.32 -9.33
CA ASP A 109 7.25 -7.75 -10.55
C ASP A 109 5.73 -7.57 -10.41
N GLN A 110 5.07 -8.54 -9.76
CA GLN A 110 3.61 -8.53 -9.54
C GLN A 110 3.15 -7.48 -8.54
N ASP A 111 3.91 -7.33 -7.45
CA ASP A 111 3.50 -6.54 -6.29
C ASP A 111 4.15 -5.12 -6.34
N HIS A 112 4.82 -4.76 -7.44
CA HIS A 112 5.43 -3.44 -7.66
C HIS A 112 4.36 -2.38 -7.95
N ASN A 113 4.43 -1.27 -7.22
CA ASN A 113 3.62 -0.08 -7.43
C ASN A 113 4.49 1.19 -7.30
N SER A 114 3.89 2.35 -7.60
CA SER A 114 4.59 3.62 -7.51
C SER A 114 4.15 4.42 -6.29
N LEU A 115 5.14 4.92 -5.54
CA LEU A 115 4.94 5.97 -4.53
C LEU A 115 5.47 7.29 -5.10
N ILE A 116 4.61 8.30 -5.12
CA ILE A 116 4.99 9.66 -5.54
C ILE A 116 4.76 10.58 -4.35
N ILE A 117 5.84 11.20 -3.87
CA ILE A 117 5.78 12.19 -2.79
C ILE A 117 6.11 13.55 -3.38
N TRP A 118 5.14 14.46 -3.34
CA TRP A 118 5.41 15.88 -3.54
C TRP A 118 5.43 16.58 -2.18
N SER A 119 6.51 17.33 -1.93
CA SER A 119 6.65 18.09 -0.69
C SER A 119 7.19 19.49 -0.99
N GLY A 120 6.38 20.51 -0.68
CA GLY A 120 6.77 21.91 -0.85
C GLY A 120 7.96 22.37 0.00
N CYS A 121 8.37 21.60 1.03
CA CYS A 121 9.60 21.90 1.77
C CYS A 121 10.86 21.57 0.95
N LEU A 122 10.78 20.56 0.06
CA LEU A 122 11.89 20.16 -0.79
C LEU A 122 12.10 21.13 -1.96
N GLU A 123 11.07 21.88 -2.37
CA GLU A 123 11.17 22.91 -3.42
C GLU A 123 12.07 24.09 -3.04
N LYS A 124 12.27 24.32 -1.73
CA LYS A 124 12.88 25.55 -1.22
C LYS A 124 14.33 25.32 -0.80
N GLY A 125 15.23 25.46 -1.77
CA GLY A 125 16.64 25.72 -1.52
C GLY A 125 17.57 24.57 -1.92
N LYS A 126 18.80 24.94 -2.30
CA LYS A 126 19.84 24.03 -2.80
C LYS A 126 20.21 22.92 -1.84
N GLN A 127 19.93 23.07 -0.54
CA GLN A 127 20.25 22.07 0.48
C GLN A 127 19.40 20.79 0.39
N TYR A 128 18.28 20.80 -0.36
CA TYR A 128 17.39 19.66 -0.54
C TYR A 128 17.40 19.12 -1.98
N GLU A 129 18.31 19.62 -2.83
CA GLU A 129 18.41 19.21 -4.24
C GLU A 129 18.66 17.70 -4.36
N ASP A 130 19.46 17.12 -3.46
CA ASP A 130 19.73 15.68 -3.40
C ASP A 130 18.49 14.82 -3.04
N LEU A 131 17.45 15.44 -2.45
CA LEU A 131 16.19 14.77 -2.08
C LEU A 131 15.12 14.91 -3.18
N GLN A 132 15.37 15.70 -4.23
CA GLN A 132 14.52 15.82 -5.40
C GLN A 132 14.93 14.78 -6.45
N CYS A 133 14.79 13.51 -6.09
CA CYS A 133 15.32 12.40 -6.88
C CYS A 133 14.32 11.25 -7.02
N GLU A 134 14.61 10.37 -7.97
CA GLU A 134 14.03 9.04 -8.02
C GLU A 134 14.78 8.13 -7.04
N ILE A 135 14.05 7.34 -6.26
CA ILE A 135 14.63 6.31 -5.40
C ILE A 135 14.62 5.01 -6.20
N ASP A 136 15.80 4.59 -6.64
CA ASP A 136 16.04 3.39 -7.45
C ASP A 136 16.25 2.11 -6.63
N THR A 137 16.37 2.26 -5.30
CA THR A 137 16.45 1.13 -4.36
C THR A 137 15.05 0.61 -3.97
N PRO A 138 14.92 -0.66 -3.53
CA PRO A 138 13.64 -1.18 -3.06
C PRO A 138 13.03 -0.34 -1.93
N VAL A 139 11.76 0.02 -2.08
CA VAL A 139 10.95 0.75 -1.10
C VAL A 139 9.78 -0.13 -0.66
N TYR A 140 9.52 -0.17 0.65
CA TYR A 140 8.37 -0.89 1.20
C TYR A 140 7.31 0.09 1.69
N SER A 141 6.03 -0.28 1.63
CA SER A 141 4.94 0.59 2.12
C SER A 141 5.05 0.97 3.61
N LEU A 142 5.78 0.17 4.40
CA LEU A 142 6.07 0.51 5.80
C LEU A 142 7.12 1.63 5.96
N ASP A 143 7.84 1.97 4.89
CA ASP A 143 8.83 3.05 4.84
C ASP A 143 8.16 4.43 4.70
N ASP A 144 6.90 4.48 4.25
CA ASP A 144 6.14 5.71 4.04
C ASP A 144 6.03 6.53 5.33
N LEU A 145 5.65 5.89 6.43
CA LEU A 145 5.41 6.58 7.70
C LEU A 145 6.69 7.19 8.30
N PRO A 146 7.82 6.46 8.43
CA PRO A 146 9.11 7.06 8.82
C PRO A 146 9.53 8.22 7.91
N THR A 147 9.43 8.03 6.59
CA THR A 147 9.83 9.04 5.59
C THR A 147 9.02 10.32 5.73
N LEU A 148 7.69 10.21 5.75
CA LEU A 148 6.79 11.35 5.94
C LEU A 148 7.00 12.00 7.30
N SER A 149 7.25 11.22 8.35
CA SER A 149 7.50 11.76 9.70
C SER A 149 8.73 12.66 9.73
N ASN A 150 9.81 12.26 9.06
CA ASN A 150 11.01 13.09 8.92
C ASN A 150 10.77 14.33 8.05
N LEU A 151 10.05 14.21 6.93
CA LEU A 151 9.69 15.35 6.08
C LEU A 151 8.84 16.40 6.81
N PHE A 152 7.96 15.96 7.71
CA PHE A 152 7.18 16.85 8.58
C PHE A 152 7.97 17.36 9.81
N GLY A 153 9.16 16.84 10.07
CA GLY A 153 10.00 17.20 11.21
C GLY A 153 9.50 16.66 12.55
N PHE A 154 8.74 15.57 12.55
CA PHE A 154 8.31 14.90 13.77
C PHE A 154 9.47 14.18 14.47
N LYS A 155 9.47 14.23 15.80
CA LYS A 155 10.37 13.41 16.61
C LYS A 155 9.67 12.11 16.96
N TYR A 156 10.27 10.98 16.61
CA TYR A 156 9.76 9.66 16.92
C TYR A 156 10.91 8.70 17.25
N ASP A 157 10.60 7.60 17.93
CA ASP A 157 11.55 6.50 18.16
C ASP A 157 11.45 5.51 16.99
N SER A 158 12.45 5.51 16.12
CA SER A 158 12.47 4.66 14.93
C SER A 158 12.49 3.17 15.25
N ARG A 159 12.87 2.77 16.48
CA ARG A 159 12.87 1.36 16.90
C ARG A 159 11.47 0.78 17.05
N LEU A 160 10.45 1.65 17.07
CA LEU A 160 9.05 1.24 17.13
C LEU A 160 8.48 0.96 15.74
N LEU A 161 9.14 1.40 14.67
CA LEU A 161 8.68 1.23 13.31
C LEU A 161 9.53 0.17 12.58
N VAL A 162 8.88 -0.63 11.75
CA VAL A 162 9.56 -1.68 10.97
C VAL A 162 10.22 -1.13 9.72
N GLY A 163 9.57 -0.15 9.08
CA GLY A 163 10.12 0.53 7.92
C GLY A 163 11.24 1.50 8.27
N ARG A 164 11.86 2.03 7.23
CA ARG A 164 12.94 3.02 7.30
C ARG A 164 12.50 4.32 6.66
N ASP A 165 13.23 5.39 6.95
CA ASP A 165 13.21 6.55 6.07
C ASP A 165 14.02 6.23 4.81
N VAL A 166 13.41 6.38 3.62
CA VAL A 166 14.05 6.03 2.35
C VAL A 166 15.29 6.88 2.06
N PHE A 167 15.39 8.09 2.65
CA PHE A 167 16.55 8.97 2.54
C PHE A 167 17.64 8.67 3.59
N SER A 168 17.40 7.70 4.48
CA SER A 168 18.39 7.30 5.49
C SER A 168 19.43 6.32 4.93
N ASN A 169 20.49 6.08 5.70
CA ASN A 169 21.52 5.10 5.38
C ASN A 169 21.15 3.65 5.76
N GLN A 170 19.89 3.39 6.13
CA GLN A 170 19.43 2.03 6.45
C GLN A 170 19.27 1.20 5.17
N THR A 171 19.63 -0.08 5.25
CA THR A 171 19.56 -1.02 4.12
C THR A 171 18.13 -1.12 3.56
N PRO A 172 17.93 -0.88 2.25
CA PRO A 172 16.68 -1.13 1.56
C PRO A 172 16.26 -2.60 1.66
N PHE A 173 15.06 -2.85 2.16
CA PHE A 173 14.60 -4.21 2.41
C PHE A 173 13.08 -4.34 2.44
N VAL A 174 12.53 -5.07 1.47
CA VAL A 174 11.09 -5.37 1.35
C VAL A 174 10.86 -6.81 1.81
N VAL A 175 9.80 -7.04 2.58
CA VAL A 175 9.46 -8.36 3.12
C VAL A 175 8.01 -8.68 2.82
N TRP A 176 7.74 -9.91 2.38
CA TRP A 176 6.39 -10.44 2.19
C TRP A 176 5.97 -11.33 3.35
N ASN A 177 4.65 -11.54 3.50
CA ASN A 177 4.07 -12.37 4.57
C ASN A 177 4.53 -13.84 4.52
N ASN A 178 4.95 -14.33 3.36
CA ASN A 178 5.50 -15.68 3.19
C ASN A 178 7.00 -15.75 3.50
N TYR A 179 7.60 -14.69 4.04
CA TYR A 179 9.04 -14.53 4.32
C TYR A 179 9.96 -14.44 3.09
N SER A 180 9.40 -14.33 1.87
CA SER A 180 10.18 -13.85 0.72
C SER A 180 10.64 -12.41 0.99
N TRP A 181 11.74 -12.00 0.38
CA TRP A 181 12.28 -10.66 0.58
C TRP A 181 13.05 -10.14 -0.64
N LEU A 182 13.14 -8.82 -0.76
CA LEU A 182 13.85 -8.12 -1.83
C LEU A 182 14.82 -7.11 -1.21
N SER A 183 16.02 -7.06 -1.76
CA SER A 183 17.10 -6.13 -1.38
C SER A 183 17.73 -5.55 -2.65
N GLU A 184 18.61 -4.55 -2.50
CA GLU A 184 19.41 -4.01 -3.61
C GLU A 184 20.24 -5.09 -4.34
N LYS A 185 20.54 -6.21 -3.67
CA LYS A 185 21.33 -7.30 -4.22
C LYS A 185 20.51 -8.33 -4.99
N GLY A 186 19.19 -8.35 -4.83
CA GLY A 186 18.32 -9.34 -5.44
C GLY A 186 17.17 -9.79 -4.57
N TYR A 187 16.42 -10.76 -5.08
CA TYR A 187 15.18 -11.29 -4.54
C TYR A 187 15.36 -12.72 -4.02
N TYR A 188 14.85 -13.00 -2.82
CA TYR A 188 14.75 -14.36 -2.28
C TYR A 188 13.31 -14.83 -2.27
N SER A 189 13.06 -16.00 -2.85
CA SER A 189 11.75 -16.65 -2.80
C SER A 189 11.73 -17.72 -1.70
N ASN A 190 10.97 -17.48 -0.63
CA ASN A 190 10.83 -18.47 0.44
C ASN A 190 10.03 -19.71 -0.01
N SER A 191 9.22 -19.60 -1.07
CA SER A 191 8.51 -20.75 -1.65
C SER A 191 9.44 -21.74 -2.35
N THR A 192 10.50 -21.27 -3.01
CA THR A 192 11.47 -22.15 -3.70
C THR A 192 12.75 -22.38 -2.90
N GLY A 193 13.06 -21.49 -1.95
CA GLY A 193 14.33 -21.50 -1.22
C GLY A 193 15.51 -20.91 -2.02
N GLU A 194 15.23 -20.23 -3.13
CA GLU A 194 16.25 -19.73 -4.06
C GLU A 194 16.43 -18.22 -3.96
N PHE A 195 17.68 -17.77 -4.13
CA PHE A 195 18.05 -16.37 -4.25
C PHE A 195 18.37 -16.02 -5.71
N PHE A 196 17.68 -15.02 -6.24
CA PHE A 196 17.85 -14.46 -7.56
C PHE A 196 18.63 -13.16 -7.44
N ALA A 197 19.94 -13.22 -7.66
CA ALA A 197 20.81 -12.05 -7.60
C ALA A 197 20.56 -11.10 -8.77
N ASN A 198 20.71 -9.80 -8.52
CA ASN A 198 20.72 -8.78 -9.58
C ASN A 198 21.96 -8.96 -10.48
N GLU A 199 21.89 -8.43 -11.70
CA GLU A 199 22.97 -8.57 -12.68
C GLU A 199 24.31 -8.05 -12.12
N GLY A 200 25.36 -8.87 -12.23
CA GLY A 200 26.70 -8.55 -11.73
C GLY A 200 26.88 -8.63 -10.21
N ILE A 201 25.87 -9.08 -9.47
CA ILE A 201 25.94 -9.25 -8.02
C ILE A 201 26.15 -10.71 -7.66
N GLU A 202 27.15 -10.98 -6.82
CA GLU A 202 27.32 -12.26 -6.15
C GLU A 202 27.21 -12.06 -4.64
N VAL A 203 26.57 -13.02 -3.98
CA VAL A 203 26.43 -13.07 -2.51
C VAL A 203 26.75 -14.46 -2.01
N ASP A 204 27.19 -14.56 -0.76
CA ASP A 204 27.43 -15.84 -0.11
C ASP A 204 26.19 -16.32 0.67
N ASP A 205 26.23 -17.59 1.07
CA ASP A 205 25.18 -18.22 1.87
C ASP A 205 25.02 -17.55 3.25
N GLU A 206 26.08 -16.94 3.78
CA GLU A 206 26.06 -16.20 5.04
C GLU A 206 25.18 -14.95 4.93
N TYR A 207 25.32 -14.18 3.84
CA TYR A 207 24.45 -13.05 3.52
C TYR A 207 22.99 -13.50 3.44
N ILE A 208 22.69 -14.53 2.63
CA ILE A 208 21.32 -15.01 2.44
C ILE A 208 20.72 -15.42 3.79
N SER A 209 21.47 -16.19 4.60
CA SER A 209 21.04 -16.63 5.93
C SER A 209 20.74 -15.46 6.86
N LYS A 210 21.60 -14.44 6.87
CA LYS A 210 21.41 -13.22 7.66
C LYS A 210 20.15 -12.45 7.22
N MET A 211 19.92 -12.31 5.92
CA MET A 211 18.75 -11.59 5.39
C MET A 211 17.45 -12.36 5.64
N CYS A 212 17.47 -13.69 5.54
CA CYS A 212 16.34 -14.54 5.96
C CYS A 212 16.00 -14.36 7.44
N GLN A 213 17.00 -14.29 8.33
CA GLN A 213 16.79 -14.01 9.74
C GLN A 213 16.22 -12.60 9.97
N LEU A 214 16.70 -11.60 9.22
CA LEU A 214 16.17 -10.24 9.27
C LEU A 214 14.70 -10.18 8.86
N ALA A 215 14.31 -10.86 7.78
CA ALA A 215 12.92 -10.96 7.33
C ALA A 215 12.02 -11.58 8.41
N GLN A 216 12.45 -12.70 9.02
CA GLN A 216 11.72 -13.33 10.13
C GLN A 216 11.58 -12.40 11.33
N ASN A 217 12.66 -11.71 11.71
CA ASN A 217 12.64 -10.78 12.84
C ASN A 217 11.67 -9.62 12.61
N LYS A 218 11.64 -9.03 11.40
CA LYS A 218 10.70 -7.95 11.06
C LYS A 218 9.24 -8.40 11.13
N VAL A 219 8.91 -9.55 10.55
CA VAL A 219 7.55 -10.11 10.59
C VAL A 219 7.13 -10.43 12.02
N ASN A 220 8.02 -11.07 12.79
CA ASN A 220 7.75 -11.41 14.19
C ASN A 220 7.60 -10.17 15.07
N PHE A 221 8.41 -9.14 14.83
CA PHE A 221 8.30 -7.87 15.55
C PHE A 221 6.93 -7.22 15.34
N SER A 222 6.47 -7.10 14.08
CA SER A 222 5.12 -6.58 13.78
C SER A 222 4.03 -7.39 14.47
N LYS A 223 4.14 -8.71 14.42
CA LYS A 223 3.19 -9.62 15.08
C LYS A 223 3.15 -9.40 16.59
N GLN A 224 4.30 -9.29 17.24
CA GLN A 224 4.40 -9.11 18.69
C GLN A 224 3.83 -7.75 19.13
N ILE A 225 4.03 -6.68 18.37
CA ILE A 225 3.41 -5.37 18.68
C ILE A 225 1.89 -5.52 18.80
N VAL A 226 1.27 -6.19 17.82
CA VAL A 226 -0.18 -6.38 17.77
C VAL A 226 -0.65 -7.34 18.86
N GLU A 227 -0.04 -8.51 19.00
CA GLU A 227 -0.49 -9.56 19.92
C GLU A 227 -0.33 -9.19 21.39
N THR A 228 0.61 -8.30 21.72
CA THR A 228 0.91 -7.93 23.11
C THR A 228 0.36 -6.56 23.52
N ASN A 229 -0.31 -5.85 22.61
CA ASN A 229 -0.65 -4.43 22.80
C ASN A 229 0.60 -3.62 23.23
N TYR A 230 1.73 -3.82 22.54
CA TYR A 230 3.03 -3.33 23.01
C TYR A 230 3.06 -1.81 23.22
N TYR A 231 2.37 -1.05 22.37
CA TYR A 231 2.28 0.40 22.52
C TYR A 231 1.47 0.81 23.75
N GLY A 232 0.38 0.11 24.05
CA GLY A 232 -0.37 0.33 25.30
C GLY A 232 0.49 0.04 26.53
N TYR A 233 1.34 -0.98 26.48
CA TYR A 233 2.31 -1.25 27.54
C TYR A 233 3.40 -0.16 27.65
N LEU A 234 3.94 0.31 26.52
CA LEU A 234 5.06 1.25 26.48
C LEU A 234 4.65 2.68 26.87
N PHE A 235 3.50 3.14 26.37
CA PHE A 235 3.03 4.52 26.57
C PHE A 235 1.99 4.65 27.68
N GLY A 236 1.35 3.54 28.09
CA GLY A 236 0.17 3.55 28.96
C GLY A 236 -1.10 3.35 28.15
N GLU A 237 -2.00 2.47 28.61
CA GLU A 237 -3.25 2.14 27.89
C GLU A 237 -4.14 3.36 27.68
N ASP A 238 -4.11 4.33 28.60
CA ASP A 238 -4.90 5.57 28.52
C ASP A 238 -4.29 6.63 27.58
N ASP A 239 -2.98 6.54 27.31
CA ASP A 239 -2.24 7.48 26.45
C ASP A 239 -2.22 7.02 24.98
N VAL A 240 -2.46 5.73 24.72
CA VAL A 240 -2.75 5.23 23.39
C VAL A 240 -4.23 5.46 23.10
N ILE A 241 -4.53 6.52 22.34
CA ILE A 241 -5.90 6.84 21.94
C ILE A 241 -6.49 5.64 21.21
N ASP A 242 -7.39 4.91 21.89
CA ASP A 242 -8.21 3.90 21.25
C ASP A 242 -9.18 4.58 20.29
N SER A 243 -8.82 4.60 19.00
CA SER A 243 -9.64 5.17 17.93
C SER A 243 -11.04 4.56 17.86
N THR A 244 -11.23 3.36 18.39
CA THR A 244 -12.51 2.65 18.43
C THR A 244 -13.49 3.34 19.38
N SER A 245 -13.06 3.67 20.60
CA SER A 245 -13.87 4.40 21.59
C SER A 245 -14.35 5.77 21.08
N LEU A 246 -13.46 6.52 20.42
CA LEU A 246 -13.80 7.84 19.84
C LEU A 246 -14.76 7.73 18.66
N TRP A 247 -14.63 6.68 17.85
CA TRP A 247 -15.55 6.43 16.73
C TRP A 247 -16.94 6.04 17.24
N GLU A 248 -17.03 5.15 18.22
CA GLU A 248 -18.32 4.71 18.78
C GLU A 248 -19.06 5.87 19.46
N GLU A 249 -18.37 6.73 20.22
CA GLU A 249 -18.96 7.94 20.79
C GLU A 249 -19.47 8.89 19.71
N LYS A 250 -18.67 9.17 18.68
CA LYS A 250 -19.06 10.06 17.57
C LYS A 250 -20.21 9.48 16.75
N TYR A 251 -20.17 8.19 16.42
CA TYR A 251 -21.22 7.48 15.70
C TYR A 251 -22.54 7.48 16.48
N ASN A 252 -22.51 7.15 17.77
CA ASN A 252 -23.70 7.15 18.62
C ASN A 252 -24.27 8.57 18.82
N SER A 253 -23.41 9.59 18.92
CA SER A 253 -23.82 11.00 18.98
C SER A 253 -24.49 11.47 17.69
N ALA A 254 -23.93 11.11 16.52
CA ALA A 254 -24.51 11.42 15.21
C ALA A 254 -25.87 10.73 15.00
N LYS A 255 -26.00 9.47 15.44
CA LYS A 255 -27.25 8.70 15.37
C LYS A 255 -28.36 9.32 16.24
N LYS A 256 -28.03 9.84 17.43
CA LYS A 256 -28.97 10.56 18.30
C LYS A 256 -29.45 11.88 17.69
N LYS A 257 -28.61 12.59 16.92
CA LYS A 257 -29.02 13.83 16.21
C LYS A 257 -29.97 13.56 15.04
N LYS A 258 -29.84 12.42 14.35
CA LYS A 258 -30.74 12.00 13.25
C LYS A 258 -32.11 11.48 13.74
N ALA A 259 -32.29 11.24 15.04
CA ALA A 259 -33.53 10.71 15.64
C ALA A 259 -34.44 11.78 16.27
N LYS A 260 -34.09 13.07 16.13
CA LYS A 260 -34.90 14.24 16.51
C LYS A 260 -35.30 15.00 15.25
#